data_AF-A0A0F0GA50-F1
#
_entry.id   AF-A0A0F0GA50-F1
#
_cell.length_a   1.000
_cell.length_b   1.000
_cell.length_c   1.000
_cell.angle_alpha   90.00
_cell.angle_beta   90.00
_cell.angle_gamma   90.00
#
_symmetry.space_group_name_H-M   'P 1'
#
loop_
_entity.id
_entity.type
_entity.pdbx_description
1 polymer ?
#
loop_
_entity_poly.entity_id
_entity_poly.type
_entity_poly.pdbx_seq_one_letter_code
_entity_poly.pdbx_strand_id
1 'polypeptide(L)'
;GGDDAKDSDADPATGCVAETTLGVGHRVDLTLDMGLVSPPNKLGDYVWQDDNKNGVQDDGEPGVPNVPVKLSTGQTTTTGPDGKYSFD
;
A
#
# COMPACT_ATOMS: atom_id res chain seq x y z
N GLY A 1 6.38 15.92 -13.59
CA GLY A 1 6.04 16.11 -14.98
C GLY A 1 7.31 16.41 -15.72
N GLY A 2 8.16 15.44 -16.00
CA GLY A 2 9.42 15.76 -16.67
C GLY A 2 10.13 14.62 -17.34
N ASP A 3 9.62 13.39 -17.24
CA ASP A 3 10.21 12.25 -17.91
C ASP A 3 9.10 11.27 -18.33
N ASP A 4 8.65 11.42 -19.58
CA ASP A 4 7.63 10.63 -20.29
C ASP A 4 7.89 9.10 -20.34
N ALA A 5 8.95 8.62 -19.68
CA ALA A 5 9.23 7.19 -19.48
C ALA A 5 9.15 6.76 -18.00
N LYS A 6 8.88 7.69 -17.07
CA LYS A 6 8.97 7.46 -15.62
C LYS A 6 7.80 8.02 -14.82
N ASP A 7 7.13 9.08 -15.27
CA ASP A 7 6.01 9.66 -14.53
C ASP A 7 4.68 9.59 -15.27
N SER A 8 3.62 9.23 -14.52
CA SER A 8 2.28 9.13 -15.09
C SER A 8 1.67 10.50 -15.34
N ASP A 9 1.02 10.65 -16.50
CA ASP A 9 0.27 11.83 -16.88
C ASP A 9 -1.15 11.86 -16.28
N ALA A 10 -1.59 10.76 -15.67
CA ALA A 10 -2.89 10.68 -15.03
C ALA A 10 -2.88 11.45 -13.71
N ASP A 11 -3.89 12.29 -13.50
CA ASP A 11 -4.13 12.94 -12.21
C ASP A 11 -4.34 11.87 -11.12
N PRO A 12 -3.49 11.81 -10.07
CA PRO A 12 -3.59 10.80 -9.02
C PRO A 12 -4.92 10.80 -8.25
N ALA A 13 -5.66 11.91 -8.25
CA ALA A 13 -6.93 12.04 -7.55
C ALA A 13 -8.12 11.53 -8.38
N THR A 14 -8.06 11.66 -9.72
CA THR A 14 -9.17 11.34 -10.62
C THR A 14 -8.91 10.11 -11.49
N GLY A 15 -7.64 9.70 -11.65
CA GLY A 15 -7.21 8.62 -12.52
C GLY A 15 -7.28 8.95 -14.02
N CYS A 16 -7.49 10.23 -14.37
CA CYS A 16 -7.69 10.68 -15.73
C CYS A 16 -6.52 11.51 -16.23
N VAL A 17 -6.21 11.36 -17.52
CA VAL A 17 -5.38 12.29 -18.30
C VAL A 17 -6.26 13.37 -18.93
N ALA A 18 -5.68 14.51 -19.31
CA ALA A 18 -6.40 15.53 -20.07
C ALA A 18 -6.91 14.98 -21.42
N GLU A 19 -8.05 15.51 -21.90
CA GLU A 19 -8.56 15.12 -23.22
C GLU A 19 -7.52 15.41 -24.32
N THR A 20 -7.19 14.39 -25.11
CA THR A 20 -6.33 14.53 -26.29
C THR A 20 -7.13 14.28 -27.57
N THR A 21 -6.78 15.01 -28.64
CA THR A 21 -7.42 14.87 -29.95
C THR A 21 -6.44 14.30 -30.96
N LEU A 22 -6.80 13.14 -31.53
CA LEU A 22 -6.05 12.51 -32.61
C LEU A 22 -6.67 12.86 -33.97
N GLY A 23 -5.83 13.00 -34.98
CA GLY A 23 -6.27 13.42 -36.31
C GLY A 23 -5.24 13.16 -37.41
N VAL A 24 -5.58 13.58 -38.63
CA VAL A 24 -4.64 13.52 -39.76
C VAL A 24 -3.44 14.43 -39.44
N GLY A 25 -2.24 13.86 -39.38
CA GLY A 25 -1.02 14.57 -38.96
C GLY A 25 -0.67 14.42 -37.48
N HIS A 26 -1.59 13.91 -36.65
CA HIS A 26 -1.37 13.63 -35.23
C HIS A 26 -2.07 12.32 -34.85
N ARG A 27 -1.57 11.21 -35.42
CA ARG A 27 -2.18 9.88 -35.29
C ARG A 27 -1.68 9.09 -34.08
N VAL A 28 -0.62 9.58 -33.44
CA VAL A 28 0.07 8.95 -32.34
C VAL A 28 0.49 10.07 -31.39
N ASP A 29 0.24 9.83 -30.11
CA ASP A 29 0.71 10.63 -29.00
C ASP A 29 1.35 9.65 -28.00
N LEU A 30 2.68 9.65 -27.93
CA LEU A 30 3.45 8.74 -27.06
C LEU A 30 3.86 9.41 -25.74
N THR A 31 3.46 10.66 -25.54
CA THR A 31 3.72 11.41 -24.31
C THR A 31 2.55 11.29 -23.34
N LEU A 32 1.64 10.33 -23.55
CA LEU A 32 0.50 10.07 -22.70
C LEU A 32 0.66 8.68 -22.09
N ASP A 33 1.04 8.64 -20.83
CA ASP A 33 1.26 7.39 -20.11
C ASP A 33 0.46 7.29 -18.80
N MET A 34 0.01 6.05 -18.54
CA MET A 34 -0.68 5.67 -17.31
C MET A 34 0.16 4.63 -16.59
N GLY A 35 1.27 5.06 -15.99
CA GLY A 35 2.02 4.24 -15.06
C GLY A 35 1.15 3.86 -13.85
N LEU A 36 0.96 2.56 -13.63
CA LEU A 36 0.47 2.06 -12.33
C LEU A 36 1.59 2.28 -11.31
N VAL A 37 1.51 3.37 -10.54
CA VAL A 37 2.29 3.46 -9.31
C VAL A 37 1.78 2.40 -8.36
N SER A 38 2.68 1.53 -7.87
CA SER A 38 2.35 0.59 -6.82
C SER A 38 1.67 1.37 -5.69
N PRO A 39 0.41 1.08 -5.33
CA PRO A 39 -0.20 1.72 -4.17
C PRO A 39 0.72 1.46 -2.97
N PRO A 40 0.78 2.37 -1.98
CA PRO A 40 1.51 2.11 -0.75
C PRO A 40 0.92 0.87 -0.11
N ASN A 41 1.59 -0.27 -0.31
CA ASN A 41 1.15 -1.56 0.17
C ASN A 41 1.55 -1.64 1.63
N LYS A 42 0.55 -1.64 2.51
CA LYS A 42 0.76 -1.79 3.94
C LYS A 42 0.41 -3.22 4.34
N LEU A 43 1.27 -3.83 5.14
CA LEU A 43 1.03 -5.15 5.74
C LEU A 43 1.14 -5.01 7.25
N GLY A 44 0.12 -5.45 7.97
CA GLY A 44 0.09 -5.33 9.42
C GLY A 44 -1.07 -6.13 9.99
N ASP A 45 -1.08 -6.27 11.31
CA ASP A 45 -2.17 -6.90 12.06
C ASP A 45 -1.99 -6.65 13.58
N TYR A 46 -2.53 -7.55 14.39
CA TYR A 46 -2.62 -7.53 15.84
C TYR A 46 -2.09 -8.83 16.46
N VAL A 47 -1.32 -8.70 17.54
CA VAL A 47 -0.92 -9.81 18.41
C VAL A 47 -1.67 -9.68 19.73
N TRP A 48 -2.36 -10.75 20.12
CA TRP A 48 -3.22 -10.78 21.30
C TRP A 48 -2.87 -11.94 22.23
N GLN A 49 -3.27 -11.78 23.49
CA GLN A 49 -3.23 -12.86 24.47
C GLN A 49 -4.55 -13.64 24.40
N ASP A 50 -4.48 -14.85 23.86
CA ASP A 50 -5.59 -15.80 23.84
C ASP A 50 -5.82 -16.35 25.26
N ASP A 51 -6.73 -15.71 26.00
CA ASP A 51 -6.96 -15.99 27.41
C ASP A 51 -7.77 -17.27 27.61
N ASN A 52 -8.65 -17.58 26.66
CA ASN A 52 -9.53 -18.73 26.72
C ASN A 52 -9.01 -19.97 25.95
N LYS A 53 -7.89 -19.81 25.21
CA LYS A 53 -7.14 -20.83 24.49
C LYS A 53 -7.90 -21.43 23.30
N ASN A 54 -8.73 -20.63 22.63
CA ASN A 54 -9.53 -21.09 21.50
C ASN A 54 -8.93 -20.76 20.12
N GLY A 55 -7.86 -19.98 20.06
CA GLY A 55 -7.20 -19.54 18.82
C GLY A 55 -8.00 -18.52 18.00
N VAL A 56 -9.02 -17.89 18.57
CA VAL A 56 -9.83 -16.82 17.98
C VAL A 56 -9.43 -15.50 18.64
N GLN A 57 -9.48 -14.39 17.90
CA GLN A 57 -9.42 -13.06 18.50
C GLN A 57 -10.79 -12.73 19.07
N ASP A 58 -10.96 -12.88 20.38
CA ASP A 58 -12.21 -12.55 21.04
C ASP A 58 -12.22 -11.09 21.56
N ASP A 59 -13.42 -10.52 21.64
CA ASP A 59 -13.61 -9.19 22.20
C ASP A 59 -13.16 -9.16 23.67
N GLY A 60 -12.27 -8.21 23.99
CA GLY A 60 -11.73 -8.02 25.34
C GLY A 60 -10.38 -8.69 25.59
N GLU A 61 -9.88 -9.51 24.66
CA GLU A 61 -8.53 -10.07 24.77
C GLU A 61 -7.45 -9.00 24.54
N PRO A 62 -6.50 -8.83 25.49
CA PRO A 62 -5.58 -7.72 25.46
C PRO A 62 -4.47 -7.93 24.42
N GLY A 63 -3.99 -6.80 23.89
CA GLY A 63 -2.87 -6.77 22.96
C GLY A 63 -1.56 -7.07 23.66
N VAL A 64 -0.63 -7.72 22.96
CA VAL A 64 0.69 -8.01 23.50
C VAL A 64 1.72 -7.04 22.91
N PRO A 65 2.24 -6.10 23.73
CA PRO A 65 3.24 -5.15 23.26
C PRO A 65 4.64 -5.76 23.18
N ASN A 66 5.52 -5.12 22.41
CA ASN A 66 6.94 -5.44 22.32
C ASN A 66 7.26 -6.82 21.71
N VAL A 67 6.34 -7.39 20.92
CA VAL A 67 6.56 -8.65 20.19
C VAL A 67 7.30 -8.34 18.88
N PRO A 68 8.50 -8.91 18.64
CA PRO A 68 9.20 -8.74 17.38
C PRO A 68 8.47 -9.46 16.25
N VAL A 69 8.21 -8.75 15.16
CA VAL A 69 7.61 -9.31 13.93
C VAL A 69 8.60 -9.14 12.78
N LYS A 70 8.77 -10.19 11.98
CA LYS A 70 9.73 -10.23 10.88
C LYS A 70 9.08 -10.76 9.61
N LEU A 71 9.18 -10.00 8.52
CA LEU A 71 8.83 -10.48 7.19
C LEU A 71 9.92 -11.44 6.68
N SER A 72 9.53 -12.37 5.81
CA SER A 72 10.47 -13.27 5.13
C SER A 72 11.53 -12.51 4.31
N THR A 73 11.21 -11.29 3.85
CA THR A 73 12.13 -10.36 3.18
C THR A 73 13.20 -9.78 4.09
N GLY A 74 13.08 -9.98 5.41
CA GLY A 74 14.05 -9.51 6.40
C GLY A 74 13.68 -8.22 7.12
N GLN A 75 12.63 -7.52 6.68
CA GLN A 75 12.13 -6.33 7.38
C GLN A 75 11.56 -6.72 8.76
N THR A 76 11.80 -5.89 9.76
CA THR A 76 11.37 -6.12 11.15
C THR A 76 10.60 -4.93 11.69
N THR A 77 9.61 -5.21 12.53
CA THR A 77 8.92 -4.21 13.35
C THR A 77 8.63 -4.83 14.72
N THR A 78 8.03 -4.06 15.60
CA THR A 78 7.65 -4.50 16.94
C THR A 78 6.22 -4.05 17.22
N THR A 79 5.43 -4.91 17.86
CA THR A 79 4.05 -4.55 18.23
C THR A 79 4.00 -3.37 19.21
N GLY A 80 3.05 -2.47 18.97
CA GLY A 80 2.79 -1.31 19.81
C GLY A 80 2.11 -1.67 21.15
N PRO A 81 1.80 -0.65 21.97
CA PRO A 81 1.14 -0.83 23.27
C PRO A 81 -0.18 -1.61 23.21
N ASP A 82 -0.88 -1.52 22.08
CA ASP A 82 -2.14 -2.18 21.80
C ASP A 82 -1.97 -3.43 20.94
N GLY A 83 -0.78 -4.04 20.90
CA GLY A 83 -0.49 -5.27 20.15
C GLY A 83 -0.46 -5.11 18.62
N LYS A 84 -0.75 -3.93 18.07
CA LYS A 84 -0.78 -3.72 16.61
C LYS A 84 0.61 -3.49 16.03
N TYR A 85 0.78 -3.86 14.77
CA TYR A 85 2.00 -3.57 14.00
C TYR A 85 1.69 -3.29 12.52
N SER A 86 2.60 -2.62 11.83
CA SER A 86 2.53 -2.36 10.39
C SER A 86 3.92 -2.33 9.77
N PHE A 87 3.95 -2.66 8.48
CA PHE A 87 5.03 -2.50 7.53
C PHE A 87 4.51 -1.62 6.40
N ASP A 88 5.27 -0.58 6.06
CA ASP A 88 4.94 0.43 5.06
C ASP A 88 5.85 0.33 3.83
#